data_AF-A0A142X0F8-F1
#
_entry.id   AF-A0A142X0F8-F1
#
_cell.length_a   1.000
_cell.length_b   1.000
_cell.length_c   1.000
_cell.angle_alpha   90.00
_cell.angle_beta   90.00
_cell.angle_gamma   90.00
#
_symmetry.space_group_name_H-M   'P 1'
#
loop_
_entity.id
_entity.type
_entity.pdbx_description
1 polymer ?
#
loop_
_entity_poly.entity_id
_entity_poly.type
_entity_poly.pdbx_seq_one_letter_code
_entity_poly.pdbx_strand_id
1 'polypeptide(L)'
;MTTLDIPRTRITVEHQPAIVVRAATRTAVLDRRPALAIRAPRELRITTGRQGPRGRPGTAEGYLHQQPSPSTNWTIAHNLAYRPSVELRTVGGVLMDGQVTHVSDNLITVAFAYALAGSARLL
;
A
#
# COMPACT_ATOMS: atom_id res chain seq x y z
N MET A 1 7.01 -59.31 23.73
CA MET A 1 7.07 -58.00 24.40
C MET A 1 8.07 -57.12 23.65
N THR A 2 7.72 -55.96 23.10
CA THR A 2 6.80 -55.77 21.96
C THR A 2 7.31 -54.59 21.13
N THR A 3 7.59 -54.85 19.86
CA THR A 3 7.60 -53.92 18.74
C THR A 3 7.19 -54.78 17.54
N LEU A 4 6.21 -54.35 16.75
CA LEU A 4 6.22 -54.64 15.32
C LEU A 4 5.36 -53.64 14.54
N ASP A 5 5.98 -53.16 13.48
CA ASP A 5 5.44 -52.55 12.28
C ASP A 5 4.15 -53.21 11.74
N ILE A 6 3.27 -52.37 11.18
CA ILE A 6 2.39 -52.73 10.06
C ILE A 6 2.54 -51.60 9.01
N PRO A 7 2.67 -51.95 7.71
CA PRO A 7 3.43 -51.16 6.76
C PRO A 7 2.59 -50.13 6.00
N ARG A 8 3.26 -49.02 5.65
CA ARG A 8 2.89 -48.06 4.60
C ARG A 8 1.50 -47.43 4.70
N THR A 9 1.36 -46.41 5.55
CA THR A 9 0.58 -45.22 5.17
C THR A 9 1.23 -43.99 5.77
N ARG A 10 1.80 -43.15 4.91
CA ARG A 10 2.25 -41.80 5.26
C ARG A 10 1.00 -41.01 5.68
N ILE A 11 0.86 -40.67 6.95
CA ILE A 11 -0.15 -39.69 7.38
C ILE A 11 0.39 -38.33 6.96
N THR A 12 0.00 -37.88 5.78
CA THR A 12 0.17 -36.49 5.38
C THR A 12 -0.90 -35.69 6.13
N VAL A 13 -0.46 -34.79 7.01
CA VAL A 13 -1.35 -33.81 7.63
C VAL A 13 -1.68 -32.77 6.56
N GLU A 14 -2.86 -32.88 5.94
CA GLU A 14 -3.37 -31.82 5.08
C GLU A 14 -4.00 -30.70 5.92
N HIS A 15 -3.54 -29.49 5.68
CA HIS A 15 -4.26 -28.27 6.03
C HIS A 15 -5.53 -28.19 5.17
N GLN A 16 -6.68 -28.54 5.76
CA GLN A 16 -7.98 -28.12 5.21
C GLN A 16 -8.80 -27.44 6.33
N PRO A 17 -9.21 -26.17 6.19
CA PRO A 17 -10.05 -25.52 7.17
C PRO A 17 -11.50 -25.88 6.87
N ALA A 18 -11.93 -27.08 7.24
CA ALA A 18 -13.34 -27.46 7.12
C ALA A 18 -14.02 -27.37 8.49
N ILE A 19 -14.67 -26.23 8.74
CA ILE A 19 -15.61 -26.06 9.85
C ILE A 19 -16.84 -26.94 9.56
N VAL A 20 -17.03 -27.99 10.34
CA VAL A 20 -18.25 -28.80 10.32
C VAL A 20 -19.07 -28.46 11.56
N VAL A 21 -20.12 -27.65 11.40
CA VAL A 21 -21.13 -27.44 12.45
C VAL A 21 -22.26 -28.45 12.21
N ARG A 22 -22.38 -29.44 13.09
CA ARG A 22 -23.54 -30.34 13.15
C ARG A 22 -24.28 -30.11 14.46
N ALA A 23 -25.50 -29.58 14.35
CA ALA A 23 -26.44 -29.54 15.46
C ALA A 23 -27.06 -30.93 15.64
N ALA A 24 -27.03 -31.45 16.86
CA ALA A 24 -27.79 -32.62 17.25
C ALA A 24 -28.41 -32.41 18.64
N THR A 25 -29.67 -32.77 18.70
CA THR A 25 -30.64 -32.49 19.75
C THR A 25 -30.37 -33.37 21.00
N ARG A 26 -30.20 -32.71 22.15
CA ARG A 26 -30.58 -33.10 23.53
C ARG A 26 -29.67 -33.96 24.45
N THR A 27 -29.60 -33.43 25.68
CA THR A 27 -29.55 -34.05 27.04
C THR A 27 -28.19 -34.40 27.66
N ALA A 28 -27.98 -33.87 28.87
CA ALA A 28 -26.73 -33.79 29.63
C ALA A 28 -26.48 -34.99 30.56
N VAL A 29 -25.21 -35.32 30.78
CA VAL A 29 -24.71 -36.11 31.92
C VAL A 29 -23.71 -35.24 32.68
N LEU A 30 -23.99 -35.01 33.95
CA LEU A 30 -23.20 -34.20 34.88
C LEU A 30 -22.13 -35.10 35.52
N ASP A 31 -20.85 -34.88 35.21
CA ASP A 31 -19.75 -35.40 36.01
C ASP A 31 -18.69 -34.32 36.26
N ARG A 32 -18.28 -34.22 37.54
CA ARG A 32 -17.55 -33.11 38.14
C ARG A 32 -16.09 -33.11 37.68
N ARG A 33 -15.77 -32.27 36.70
CA ARG A 33 -14.42 -31.69 36.55
C ARG A 33 -14.48 -30.25 37.02
N PRO A 34 -13.45 -29.69 37.68
CA PRO A 34 -13.39 -28.24 37.83
C PRO A 34 -13.32 -27.68 36.42
N ALA A 35 -14.47 -27.25 35.89
CA ALA A 35 -14.50 -26.49 34.67
C ALA A 35 -13.72 -25.24 34.99
N LEU A 36 -12.51 -25.15 34.45
CA LEU A 36 -11.84 -23.87 34.30
C LEU A 36 -12.86 -23.01 33.55
N ALA A 37 -13.52 -22.10 34.27
CA ALA A 37 -14.43 -21.15 33.68
C ALA A 37 -13.55 -20.16 32.92
N ILE A 38 -13.03 -20.60 31.77
CA ILE A 38 -12.61 -19.70 30.71
C ILE A 38 -13.92 -19.00 30.36
N ARG A 39 -14.14 -17.81 30.94
CA ARG A 39 -15.13 -16.88 30.41
C ARG A 39 -14.95 -16.94 28.91
N ALA A 40 -16.01 -17.31 28.20
CA ALA A 40 -16.01 -17.34 26.74
C ALA A 40 -15.24 -16.10 26.28
N PRO A 41 -14.22 -16.23 25.41
CA PRO A 41 -13.52 -15.05 24.94
C PRO A 41 -14.60 -14.07 24.51
N ARG A 42 -14.69 -12.93 25.20
CA ARG A 42 -15.60 -11.86 24.77
C ARG A 42 -15.17 -11.61 23.35
N GLU A 43 -15.96 -12.06 22.38
CA GLU A 43 -15.59 -12.01 20.98
C GLU A 43 -15.08 -10.60 20.72
N LEU A 44 -13.78 -10.45 20.49
CA LEU A 44 -13.25 -9.19 20.06
C LEU A 44 -13.74 -9.08 18.62
N ARG A 45 -14.93 -8.54 18.45
CA ARG A 45 -15.44 -8.18 17.13
C ARG A 45 -14.55 -7.05 16.65
N ILE A 46 -13.50 -7.42 15.92
CA ILE A 46 -12.80 -6.54 15.00
C ILE A 46 -13.83 -6.14 13.95
N THR A 47 -14.59 -5.11 14.26
CA THR A 47 -15.40 -4.42 13.29
C THR A 47 -14.40 -3.64 12.47
N THR A 48 -13.98 -4.19 11.32
CA THR A 48 -13.19 -3.45 10.35
C THR A 48 -13.85 -2.08 10.19
N GLY A 49 -13.16 -1.01 10.60
CA GLY A 49 -13.71 0.34 10.52
C GLY A 49 -14.21 0.57 9.10
N ARG A 50 -15.43 1.09 8.95
CA ARG A 50 -15.95 1.41 7.61
C ARG A 50 -14.92 2.30 6.92
N GLN A 51 -14.53 1.96 5.69
CA GLN A 51 -13.72 2.85 4.88
C GLN A 51 -14.38 4.22 4.88
N GLY A 52 -13.61 5.28 5.16
CA GLY A 52 -14.12 6.64 5.12
C GLY A 52 -14.72 6.94 3.74
N PRO A 53 -15.63 7.93 3.64
CA PRO A 53 -16.11 8.37 2.34
C PRO A 53 -14.95 8.66 1.39
N ARG A 54 -15.15 8.41 0.09
CA ARG A 54 -14.20 8.82 -0.94
C ARG A 54 -13.93 10.32 -0.78
N GLY A 55 -12.66 10.71 -0.79
CA GLY A 55 -12.27 12.12 -0.76
C GLY A 55 -12.82 12.89 -1.96
N ARG A 56 -12.93 14.21 -1.82
CA ARG A 56 -13.37 15.08 -2.93
C ARG A 56 -12.44 14.88 -4.14
N PRO A 57 -12.97 14.84 -5.38
CA PRO A 57 -12.13 14.84 -6.57
C PRO A 57 -11.17 16.04 -6.55
N GLY A 58 -9.90 15.81 -6.87
CA GLY A 58 -8.92 16.88 -7.03
C GLY A 58 -9.27 17.75 -8.24
N THR A 59 -9.00 19.04 -8.15
CA THR A 59 -9.23 20.04 -9.21
C THR A 59 -7.93 20.64 -9.74
N ALA A 60 -6.77 20.15 -9.31
CA ALA A 60 -5.49 20.70 -9.72
C ALA A 60 -5.22 20.35 -11.20
N GLU A 61 -5.11 21.37 -12.04
CA GLU A 61 -4.53 21.23 -13.37
C GLU A 61 -3.00 21.10 -13.24
N GLY A 62 -2.42 20.20 -14.02
CA GLY A 62 -0.97 20.00 -14.07
C GLY A 62 -0.34 20.67 -15.28
N TYR A 63 0.98 20.84 -15.25
CA TYR A 63 1.76 21.43 -16.35
C TYR A 63 2.91 20.49 -16.76
N LEU A 64 3.23 20.44 -18.06
CA LEU A 64 4.36 19.67 -18.59
C LEU A 64 5.34 20.60 -19.30
N HIS A 65 6.55 20.70 -18.75
CA HIS A 65 7.69 21.36 -19.40
C HIS A 65 8.47 20.34 -20.23
N GLN A 66 8.88 20.72 -21.44
CA GLN A 66 9.81 19.94 -22.27
C GLN A 66 11.09 20.72 -22.51
N GLN A 67 12.22 20.09 -22.23
CA GLN A 67 13.56 20.65 -22.43
C GLN A 67 14.37 19.70 -23.33
N PRO A 68 14.23 19.78 -24.67
CA PRO A 68 14.93 18.88 -25.59
C PRO A 68 16.43 19.17 -25.69
N SER A 69 16.85 20.43 -25.45
CA SER A 69 18.25 20.84 -25.48
C SER A 69 18.86 20.80 -24.07
N PRO A 70 20.00 20.12 -23.85
CA PRO A 70 20.62 20.04 -22.54
C PRO A 70 20.94 21.41 -21.96
N SER A 71 20.54 21.65 -20.71
CA SER A 71 20.85 22.86 -19.96
C SER A 71 21.07 22.53 -18.48
N THR A 72 21.96 23.27 -17.82
CA THR A 72 22.15 23.19 -16.36
C THR A 72 21.07 23.95 -15.59
N ASN A 73 20.35 24.85 -16.25
CA ASN A 73 19.30 25.66 -15.65
C ASN A 73 18.04 25.63 -16.51
N TRP A 74 16.93 25.20 -15.93
CA TRP A 74 15.62 25.23 -16.56
C TRP A 74 14.78 26.31 -15.89
N THR A 75 14.13 27.17 -16.68
CA THR A 75 13.17 28.17 -16.20
C THR A 75 11.80 27.80 -16.72
N ILE A 76 10.86 27.53 -15.81
CA ILE A 76 9.57 26.90 -16.12
C ILE A 76 8.45 27.84 -15.66
N ALA A 77 7.85 28.56 -16.61
CA ALA A 77 6.65 29.36 -16.38
C ALA A 77 5.41 28.49 -16.62
N HIS A 78 4.60 28.27 -15.57
CA HIS A 78 3.53 27.26 -15.60
C HIS A 78 2.12 27.82 -15.35
N ASN A 79 1.99 29.04 -14.82
CA ASN A 79 0.69 29.73 -14.64
C ASN A 79 -0.37 28.95 -13.85
N LEU A 80 0.05 28.11 -12.89
CA LEU A 80 -0.88 27.29 -12.10
C LEU A 80 -1.46 28.04 -10.89
N ALA A 81 -0.92 29.20 -10.54
CA ALA A 81 -1.29 29.99 -9.36
C ALA A 81 -1.13 29.26 -8.01
N TYR A 82 -0.23 28.27 -7.96
CA TYR A 82 0.21 27.59 -6.73
C TYR A 82 1.62 27.01 -6.92
N ARG A 83 2.22 26.48 -5.86
CA ARG A 83 3.54 25.82 -5.90
C ARG A 83 3.38 24.31 -6.04
N PRO A 84 3.49 23.75 -7.27
CA PRO A 84 3.24 22.33 -7.51
C PRO A 84 4.38 21.44 -7.01
N SER A 85 4.09 20.15 -6.88
CA SER A 85 5.12 19.12 -6.87
C SER A 85 5.81 19.05 -8.24
N VAL A 86 7.11 18.71 -8.27
CA VAL A 86 7.89 18.64 -9.51
C VAL A 86 8.50 17.25 -9.65
N GLU A 87 8.16 16.55 -10.72
CA GLU A 87 8.79 15.30 -11.12
C GLU A 87 9.64 15.55 -12.37
N LEU A 88 10.94 15.27 -12.29
CA LEU A 88 11.87 15.45 -13.40
C LEU A 88 12.18 14.10 -14.04
N ARG A 89 12.21 14.07 -15.38
CA ARG A 89 12.56 12.87 -16.16
C ARG A 89 13.55 13.22 -17.26
N THR A 90 14.46 12.29 -17.53
CA THR A 90 15.32 12.34 -18.72
C THR A 90 14.49 12.13 -19.99
N VAL A 91 15.09 12.37 -21.17
CA VAL A 91 14.46 12.05 -22.47
C VAL A 91 14.03 10.58 -22.55
N GLY A 92 14.76 9.66 -21.89
CA GLY A 92 14.41 8.24 -21.80
C GLY A 92 13.32 7.90 -20.77
N GLY A 93 12.74 8.89 -20.08
CA GLY A 93 11.68 8.70 -19.10
C GLY A 93 12.13 8.28 -17.70
N VAL A 94 13.45 8.20 -17.46
CA VAL A 94 14.03 7.86 -16.16
C VAL A 94 13.99 9.08 -15.23
N LEU A 95 13.65 8.87 -13.95
CA LEU A 95 13.67 9.92 -12.95
C LEU A 95 15.07 10.52 -12.79
N MET A 96 15.12 11.82 -12.56
CA MET A 96 16.37 12.53 -12.29
C MET A 96 16.18 13.56 -11.19
N ASP A 97 17.27 13.92 -10.51
CA ASP A 97 17.25 14.93 -9.45
C ASP A 97 17.84 16.26 -9.93
N GLY A 98 17.29 17.34 -9.40
CA GLY A 98 17.76 18.71 -9.60
C GLY A 98 17.32 19.59 -8.44
N GLN A 99 18.02 20.70 -8.22
CA GLN A 99 17.62 21.67 -7.20
C GLN A 99 16.43 22.48 -7.73
N VAL A 100 15.23 22.16 -7.24
CA VAL A 100 13.99 22.85 -7.57
C VAL A 100 13.81 24.06 -6.65
N THR A 101 13.58 25.23 -7.25
CA THR A 101 13.28 26.47 -6.52
C THR A 101 11.98 27.08 -7.05
N HIS A 102 11.00 27.28 -6.17
CA HIS A 102 9.78 28.03 -6.49
C HIS A 102 10.06 29.53 -6.38
N VAL A 103 10.22 30.19 -7.52
CA VAL A 103 10.48 31.64 -7.58
C VAL A 103 9.19 32.43 -7.33
N SER A 104 8.06 31.94 -7.83
CA SER A 104 6.71 32.47 -7.54
C SER A 104 5.67 31.35 -7.68
N ASP A 105 4.38 31.68 -7.51
CA ASP A 105 3.28 30.73 -7.71
C ASP A 105 3.05 30.37 -9.20
N ASN A 106 3.82 30.97 -10.12
CA ASN A 106 3.74 30.72 -11.55
C ASN A 106 5.10 30.43 -12.21
N LEU A 107 6.19 30.40 -11.44
CA LEU A 107 7.55 30.29 -11.96
C LEU A 107 8.43 29.39 -11.08
N ILE A 108 9.07 28.42 -11.71
CA ILE A 108 10.05 27.51 -11.09
C ILE A 108 11.37 27.61 -11.83
N THR A 109 12.47 27.50 -11.10
CA THR A 109 13.80 27.21 -11.67
C THR A 109 14.29 25.86 -11.18
N VAL A 110 15.01 25.15 -12.04
CA VAL A 110 15.66 23.86 -11.72
C VAL A 110 17.12 23.95 -12.12
N ALA A 111 18.01 23.74 -11.15
CA ALA A 111 19.46 23.72 -11.36
C ALA A 111 20.01 22.29 -11.28
N PHE A 112 20.93 21.95 -12.18
CA PHE A 112 21.57 20.64 -12.29
C PHE A 112 23.09 20.74 -12.21
N ALA A 113 23.75 19.69 -11.73
CA ALA A 113 25.21 19.60 -11.67
C ALA A 113 25.88 19.55 -13.07
N TYR A 114 25.15 19.11 -14.09
CA TYR A 114 25.57 19.02 -15.49
C TYR A 114 24.37 19.25 -16.41
N ALA A 115 24.63 19.58 -17.69
CA ALA A 115 23.56 19.89 -18.63
C ALA A 115 22.70 18.65 -18.92
N LEU A 116 21.39 18.77 -18.68
CA LEU A 116 20.43 17.70 -18.87
C LEU A 116 19.28 18.13 -19.77
N ALA A 117 18.80 17.18 -20.59
CA ALA A 117 17.60 17.30 -21.40
C ALA A 117 16.52 16.32 -20.89
N GLY A 118 15.26 16.67 -21.04
CA GLY A 118 14.15 15.85 -20.54
C GLY A 118 12.85 16.63 -20.38
N SER A 119 12.10 16.30 -19.34
CA SER A 119 10.82 16.93 -19.02
C SER A 119 10.63 17.14 -17.52
N ALA A 120 9.75 18.08 -17.18
CA ALA A 120 9.28 18.30 -15.81
C ALA A 120 7.76 18.26 -15.78
N ARG A 121 7.20 17.40 -14.92
CA ARG A 121 5.75 17.30 -14.68
C ARG A 121 5.41 17.98 -13.36
N LEU A 122 4.48 18.92 -13.42
CA LEU A 122 4.05 19.77 -12.32
C LEU A 122 2.61 19.39 -11.95
N LEU A 123 2.36 19.03 -10.70
CA LEU A 123 1.08 18.52 -10.18
C LEU A 123 0.73 19.09 -8.80
#